data_AF-A0A7H8KKV8-F1
#
_entry.id   AF-A0A7H8KKV8-F1
#
_cell.length_a   1.000
_cell.length_b   1.000
_cell.length_c   1.000
_cell.angle_alpha   90.00
_cell.angle_beta   90.00
_cell.angle_gamma   90.00
#
_symmetry.space_group_name_H-M   'P 1'
#
loop_
_entity.id
_entity.type
_entity.pdbx_description
1 polymer ?
#
loop_
_entity_poly.entity_id
_entity_poly.type
_entity_poly.pdbx_seq_one_letter_code
_entity_poly.pdbx_strand_id
1 'polypeptide(L)' 'MRRPRLRTALLGLGFLLWLVAGLGLWFGWSGRYGSLLLIAAGALVHGPNLVQKWRERRSKSPEPADRVLRHYPKWW' A
#
# COMPACT_ATOMS: atom_id res chain seq x y z
N MET A 1 -10.11 -7.40 17.66
CA MET A 1 -11.10 -6.31 17.59
C MET A 1 -10.81 -5.42 16.38
N ARG A 2 -11.52 -5.62 15.26
CA ARG A 2 -11.38 -4.80 14.04
C ARG A 2 -11.98 -3.44 14.33
N ARG A 3 -11.16 -2.39 14.51
CA ARG A 3 -11.63 -1.01 14.74
C ARG A 3 -12.13 -0.42 13.42
N PRO A 4 -13.43 -0.48 13.10
CA PRO A 4 -13.93 -0.13 11.76
C PRO A 4 -13.81 1.38 11.54
N ARG A 5 -14.08 2.14 12.60
CA ARG A 5 -14.01 3.61 12.64
C ARG A 5 -12.63 4.17 12.26
N LEU A 6 -11.56 3.48 12.65
CA LEU A 6 -10.18 3.89 12.34
C LEU A 6 -9.85 3.71 10.85
N ARG A 7 -10.42 2.65 10.25
CA ARG A 7 -10.27 2.37 8.82
C ARG A 7 -11.07 3.38 7.98
N THR A 8 -12.28 3.74 8.41
CA THR A 8 -13.09 4.77 7.75
C THR A 8 -12.43 6.15 7.86
N ALA A 9 -11.85 6.48 9.02
CA ALA A 9 -11.12 7.72 9.20
C ALA A 9 -9.89 7.80 8.29
N LEU A 10 -9.11 6.72 8.17
CA LEU A 10 -7.96 6.65 7.26
C LEU A 10 -8.37 6.78 5.78
N LEU A 11 -9.47 6.14 5.37
CA LEU A 11 -10.00 6.26 4.02
C LEU A 11 -10.51 7.68 3.73
N GLY A 12 -11.21 8.30 4.68
CA GLY A 12 -11.66 9.69 4.57
C GLY A 12 -10.48 10.67 4.49
N LEU A 13 -9.44 10.45 5.30
CA LEU A 13 -8.24 11.29 5.27
C LEU A 13 -7.47 11.13 3.95
N GLY A 14 -7.34 9.90 3.44
CA GLY A 14 -6.74 9.61 2.15
C GLY A 14 -7.52 10.22 0.98
N PHE A 15 -8.86 10.18 1.04
CA PHE A 15 -9.72 10.83 0.06
C PHE A 15 -9.56 12.35 0.07
N LEU A 16 -9.51 12.96 1.25
CA LEU A 16 -9.32 14.40 1.40
C LEU A 16 -7.96 14.85 0.86
N LEU A 17 -6.90 14.09 1.16
CA LEU A 17 -5.55 14.30 0.60
C LEU A 17 -5.52 14.18 -0.92
N TRP A 18 -6.22 13.20 -1.48
CA TRP A 18 -6.34 13.03 -2.94
C TRP A 18 -7.07 14.21 -3.59
N LEU A 19 -8.16 14.68 -2.96
CA LEU A 19 -8.93 15.83 -3.44
C LEU A 19 -8.08 17.12 -3.43
N VAL A 20 -7.34 17.35 -2.35
CA VAL A 20 -6.42 18.49 -2.22
C VAL A 20 -5.26 18.39 -3.21
N ALA A 21 -4.71 17.20 -3.45
CA ALA A 21 -3.66 17.00 -4.44
C ALA A 21 -4.17 17.22 -5.88
N GLY A 22 -5.38 16.75 -6.20
CA GLY A 22 -6.04 16.98 -7.48
C GLY A 22 -6.36 18.46 -7.72
N LEU A 23 -6.86 19.16 -6.69
CA LEU A 23 -7.06 20.61 -6.74
C LEU A 23 -5.74 21.36 -6.86
N GLY A 24 -4.69 20.97 -6.13
CA GLY A 24 -3.36 21.57 -6.25
C GLY A 24 -2.80 21.43 -7.67
N LEU A 25 -2.94 20.26 -8.28
CA LEU A 25 -2.62 20.04 -9.70
C LEU A 25 -3.45 20.92 -10.63
N TRP A 26 -4.76 21.04 -10.38
CA TRP A 26 -5.67 21.89 -11.16
C TRP A 26 -5.32 23.38 -11.08
N PHE A 27 -4.87 23.85 -9.91
CA PHE A 27 -4.36 25.21 -9.70
C PHE A 27 -2.93 25.42 -10.23
N GLY A 28 -2.36 24.43 -10.93
CA GLY A 28 -1.05 24.57 -11.54
C GLY A 28 0.11 24.51 -10.56
N TRP A 29 -0.04 23.82 -9.40
CA TRP A 29 1.08 23.39 -8.55
C TRP A 29 1.88 22.28 -9.26
N SER A 30 2.35 22.58 -10.47
CA SER A 30 3.13 21.74 -11.38
C SER A 30 4.60 21.62 -10.97
N GLY A 31 4.90 21.90 -9.69
CA GLY A 31 6.24 21.86 -9.13
C GLY A 31 6.42 20.79 -8.06
N ARG A 32 7.45 20.99 -7.23
CA ARG A 32 7.92 20.09 -6.16
C ARG A 32 6.84 19.68 -5.14
N TYR A 33 5.83 20.52 -4.92
CA TYR A 33 4.82 20.31 -3.89
C TYR A 33 3.67 19.39 -4.34
N GLY A 34 3.27 19.44 -5.62
CA GLY A 34 2.21 18.57 -6.14
C GLY A 34 2.63 17.10 -6.18
N SER A 35 3.88 16.84 -6.59
CA SER A 35 4.45 15.49 -6.61
C SER A 35 4.63 14.93 -5.18
N LEU A 36 5.10 15.75 -4.23
CA LEU A 36 5.17 15.32 -2.82
C LEU A 36 3.79 15.02 -2.22
N LEU A 37 2.77 15.81 -2.53
CA LEU A 37 1.39 15.58 -2.08
C LEU A 37 0.80 14.29 -2.65
N LEU A 38 1.03 14.00 -3.93
CA LEU A 38 0.59 12.75 -4.56
C LEU A 38 1.29 11.52 -3.96
N ILE A 39 2.61 11.60 -3.75
CA ILE A 39 3.38 10.53 -3.12
C ILE A 39 2.90 10.30 -1.69
N ALA A 40 2.70 11.37 -0.92
CA ALA A 40 2.17 11.29 0.44
C ALA A 40 0.76 10.68 0.46
N ALA A 41 -0.13 11.09 -0.44
CA ALA A 41 -1.48 10.52 -0.56
C ALA A 41 -1.43 9.02 -0.93
N GLY A 42 -0.61 8.65 -1.92
CA GLY A 42 -0.41 7.26 -2.31
C GLY A 42 0.16 6.41 -1.17
N ALA A 43 1.13 6.93 -0.42
CA ALA A 43 1.70 6.28 0.76
C ALA A 43 0.68 6.14 1.89
N LEU A 44 -0.20 7.12 2.10
CA LEU A 44 -1.23 7.04 3.15
C LEU A 44 -2.31 6.01 2.82
N VAL A 45 -2.71 5.93 1.54
CA VAL A 45 -3.74 5.00 1.06
C VAL A 45 -3.20 3.57 0.94
N HIS A 46 -2.00 3.38 0.38
CA HIS A 46 -1.45 2.07 0.08
C HIS A 46 -0.40 1.56 1.08
N GLY A 47 0.23 2.45 1.84
CA GLY A 47 1.25 2.11 2.84
C GLY A 47 0.77 1.09 3.88
N PRO A 48 -0.42 1.22 4.48
CA PRO A 48 -0.92 0.24 5.43
C PRO A 48 -1.02 -1.17 4.84
N ASN A 49 -1.43 -1.28 3.57
CA ASN A 49 -1.56 -2.55 2.86
C ASN A 49 -0.18 -3.14 2.51
N LEU A 50 0.78 -2.30 2.11
CA LEU A 50 2.15 -2.72 1.85
C LEU A 50 2.85 -3.21 3.12
N VAL A 51 2.72 -2.49 4.22
CA VAL A 51 3.27 -2.87 5.53
C VAL A 51 2.60 -4.15 6.04
N GLN A 52 1.29 -4.29 5.87
CA GLN A 52 0.57 -5.51 6.24
C GLN A 52 1.06 -6.71 5.41
N LYS A 53 1.14 -6.59 4.08
CA LYS A 53 1.65 -7.64 3.19
C LYS A 53 3.11 -8.00 3.51
N TRP A 54 3.93 -7.01 3.85
CA TRP A 54 5.32 -7.24 4.23
C TRP A 54 5.42 -7.98 5.57
N ARG A 55 4.63 -7.58 6.56
CA ARG A 55 4.50 -8.28 7.84
C ARG A 55 4.04 -9.72 7.64
N GLU A 56 3.00 -9.94 6.82
CA GLU A 56 2.47 -11.27 6.50
C GLU A 56 3.52 -12.17 5.85
N ARG A 57 4.37 -11.64 4.95
CA ARG A 57 5.49 -12.37 4.38
C ARG A 57 6.55 -12.74 5.42
N ARG A 58 6.85 -11.84 6.36
CA ARG A 58 7.86 -12.08 7.40
C ARG A 58 7.37 -13.08 8.46
N SER A 59 6.06 -13.16 8.68
CA SER A 59 5.44 -14.07 9.63
C SER A 59 5.02 -15.41 9.03
N LYS A 60 5.00 -15.57 7.70
CA LYS A 60 4.80 -16.87 7.07
C LYS A 60 6.07 -17.69 7.23
N SER A 61 5.96 -18.85 7.88
CA SER A 61 7.01 -19.85 7.85
C SER A 61 7.34 -20.15 6.37
N PRO A 62 8.62 -20.17 5.97
CA PRO A 62 8.98 -20.54 4.60
C PRO A 62 8.32 -21.88 4.26
N GLU A 63 7.67 -21.93 3.09
CA GLU A 63 7.00 -23.13 2.65
C GLU A 63 8.06 -24.25 2.51
N PRO A 64 7.83 -25.45 3.06
CA PRO A 64 8.85 -26.49 3.10
C PRO A 64 9.31 -26.81 1.67
N ALA A 65 10.62 -26.92 1.49
CA ALA A 65 11.26 -27.07 0.17
C ALA A 65 10.62 -28.22 -0.65
N ASP A 66 10.26 -29.32 0.02
CA ASP A 66 9.57 -30.46 -0.59
C ASP A 66 8.23 -30.12 -1.27
N ARG A 67 7.51 -29.11 -0.78
CA ARG A 67 6.24 -28.68 -1.36
C ARG A 67 6.43 -27.87 -2.63
N VAL A 68 7.48 -27.04 -2.64
CA VAL A 68 7.89 -26.24 -3.82
C VAL A 68 8.46 -27.17 -4.89
N LEU A 69 9.31 -28.12 -4.51
CA LEU A 69 9.97 -29.06 -5.41
C LEU A 69 9.00 -30.03 -6.11
N ARG A 70 7.80 -30.27 -5.58
CA ARG A 70 6.75 -31.06 -6.28
C ARG A 70 6.24 -30.40 -7.56
N HIS A 71 6.32 -29.07 -7.66
CA HIS A 71 5.81 -28.33 -8.81
C HIS A 71 6.87 -28.12 -9.89
N TYR A 72 8.15 -28.38 -9.57
CA TYR A 72 9.21 -28.35 -10.56
C TYR A 72 9.34 -29.72 -11.21
N PRO A 73 9.45 -29.76 -12.54
CA PRO A 73 9.69 -31.02 -13.22
C PRO A 73 11.09 -31.50 -12.87
N LYS A 74 11.21 -32.76 -12.41
CA LYS A 74 12.48 -33.38 -12.05
C LYS A 74 13.21 -33.77 -13.34
N TRP A 75 14.19 -32.96 -13.75
CA TRP A 75 15.00 -33.20 -14.97
C TRP A 75 16.34 -33.86 -14.64
N TRP A 76 16.36 -34.68 -13.58
CA TRP A 76 17.50 -35.46 -13.11
C TRP A 76 17.06 -36.91 -12.93
#